data_AF-A0A533YHH9-F1
#
_entry.id   AF-A0A533YHH9-F1
#
_cell.length_a   1.000
_cell.length_b   1.000
_cell.length_c   1.000
_cell.angle_alpha   90.00
_cell.angle_beta   90.00
_cell.angle_gamma   90.00
#
_symmetry.space_group_name_H-M   'P 1'
#
loop_
_entity.id
_entity.type
_entity.pdbx_description
1 polymer ?
#
loop_
_entity_poly.entity_id
_entity_poly.type
_entity_poly.pdbx_seq_one_letter_code
_entity_poly.pdbx_strand_id
1 'polypeptide(L)'
;MRTLQSHLLIVAAILCLPTWAMASELSRSHPDLEAKRQLIKSVVLLPPQVEMYEIGAGGSVERMEEWSAAANSNVHVVLETELKKFDDLRVTRLAESGLSPATSANLDETQALFTVVNNSILLHTFDYRQRQFFPEKARQFTYSLGSEIQGLDEQADAFLLVKGFDRRSSGGRKALQAGTMIIGAALGVVAIPRGGGNLMSVALVDAKTGSILWYYRTVQVYDLRESEDAIAFVQDFIKELPNLGRQ
;
A
#
# COMPACT_ATOMS: atom_id res chain seq x y z
N MET A 1 44.15 -37.98 -52.89
CA MET A 1 42.67 -37.92 -52.88
C MET A 1 42.25 -36.72 -52.05
N ARG A 2 41.46 -35.82 -52.64
CA ARG A 2 40.89 -34.61 -52.04
C ARG A 2 40.04 -34.95 -50.82
N THR A 3 40.10 -34.14 -49.76
CA THR A 3 38.89 -33.63 -49.07
C THR A 3 39.22 -32.39 -48.25
N LEU A 4 38.56 -31.30 -48.63
CA LEU A 4 38.27 -30.10 -47.84
C LEU A 4 37.82 -30.46 -46.42
N GLN A 5 38.32 -29.77 -45.39
CA GLN A 5 37.55 -29.55 -44.18
C GLN A 5 37.55 -28.07 -43.84
N SER A 6 36.37 -27.52 -44.07
CA SER A 6 35.89 -26.16 -43.94
C SER A 6 35.80 -25.72 -42.48
N HIS A 7 36.28 -24.50 -42.24
CA HIS A 7 36.05 -23.74 -41.02
C HIS A 7 34.55 -23.55 -40.76
N LEU A 8 34.09 -23.89 -39.55
CA LEU A 8 32.81 -23.41 -39.04
C LEU A 8 33.05 -22.75 -37.68
N LEU A 9 33.33 -21.44 -37.72
CA LEU A 9 33.28 -20.56 -36.57
C LEU A 9 31.79 -20.36 -36.21
N ILE A 10 31.34 -21.00 -35.13
CA ILE A 10 30.03 -20.72 -34.54
C ILE A 10 30.18 -19.45 -33.70
N VAL A 11 29.79 -18.30 -34.28
CA VAL A 11 29.58 -17.06 -33.53
C VAL A 11 28.23 -17.18 -32.83
N ALA A 12 28.26 -17.46 -31.52
CA ALA A 12 27.07 -17.39 -30.69
C ALA A 12 26.71 -15.91 -30.45
N ALA A 13 25.84 -15.36 -31.30
CA ALA A 13 25.23 -14.07 -31.07
C ALA A 13 24.21 -14.18 -29.92
N ILE A 14 24.64 -13.83 -28.70
CA ILE A 14 23.74 -13.63 -27.57
C ILE A 14 22.94 -12.36 -27.86
N LEU A 15 21.74 -12.52 -28.40
CA LEU A 15 20.72 -11.49 -28.46
C LEU A 15 20.31 -11.14 -27.02
N CYS A 16 20.93 -10.10 -26.46
CA CYS A 16 20.38 -9.38 -25.31
C CYS A 16 19.06 -8.74 -25.72
N LEU A 17 17.97 -9.52 -25.67
CA LEU A 17 16.63 -8.95 -25.68
C LEU A 17 16.52 -8.07 -24.43
N PRO A 18 16.19 -6.77 -24.53
CA PRO A 18 15.95 -5.96 -23.36
C PRO A 18 14.73 -6.55 -22.66
N THR A 19 14.95 -7.28 -21.58
CA THR A 19 13.91 -7.56 -20.62
C THR A 19 13.54 -6.21 -20.02
N TRP A 20 12.50 -5.55 -20.55
CA TRP A 20 11.74 -4.59 -19.76
C TRP A 20 11.13 -5.37 -18.60
N ALA A 21 11.94 -5.60 -17.57
CA ALA A 21 11.46 -5.80 -16.23
C ALA A 21 10.84 -4.46 -15.84
N MET A 22 9.59 -4.24 -16.27
CA MET A 22 8.73 -3.25 -15.62
C MET A 22 8.55 -3.80 -14.21
N ALA A 23 9.44 -3.39 -13.30
CA ALA A 23 9.26 -3.61 -11.88
C ALA A 23 7.83 -3.18 -11.55
N SER A 24 7.11 -3.97 -10.76
CA SER A 24 5.81 -3.52 -10.28
C SER A 24 6.06 -2.30 -9.41
N GLU A 25 5.87 -1.12 -9.99
CA GLU A 25 5.94 0.14 -9.26
C GLU A 25 5.03 0.02 -8.03
N LEU A 26 5.59 0.32 -6.87
CA LEU A 26 4.87 0.33 -5.59
C LEU A 26 3.96 1.55 -5.51
N SER A 27 4.25 2.58 -6.30
CA SER A 27 3.56 3.86 -6.30
C SER A 27 2.94 4.22 -7.66
N ARG A 28 1.96 5.13 -7.63
CA ARG A 28 1.33 5.80 -8.78
C ARG A 28 1.13 7.26 -8.42
N SER A 29 1.12 8.13 -9.42
CA SER A 29 0.97 9.56 -9.22
C SER A 29 0.06 10.18 -10.25
N HIS A 30 -0.73 11.15 -9.81
CA HIS A 30 -1.56 11.97 -10.67
C HIS A 30 -0.67 12.79 -11.62
N PRO A 31 -1.06 13.00 -12.89
CA PRO A 31 -0.30 13.83 -13.83
C PRO A 31 0.03 15.23 -13.28
N ASP A 32 -0.91 15.83 -12.54
CA ASP A 32 -0.75 17.16 -11.95
C ASP A 32 0.07 17.21 -10.65
N LEU A 33 0.51 16.06 -10.11
CA LEU A 33 1.25 16.03 -8.84
C LEU A 33 2.47 16.96 -8.87
N GLU A 34 3.22 16.96 -9.97
CA GLU A 34 4.43 17.77 -10.10
C GLU A 34 4.15 19.26 -9.99
N ALA A 35 3.06 19.74 -10.59
CA ALA A 35 2.64 21.13 -10.51
C ALA A 35 2.07 21.48 -9.13
N LYS A 36 1.48 20.51 -8.42
CA LYS A 36 0.81 20.73 -7.13
C LYS A 36 1.73 20.55 -5.91
N ARG A 37 2.78 19.72 -5.99
CA ARG A 37 3.58 19.31 -4.81
C ARG A 37 4.23 20.48 -4.07
N GLN A 38 4.59 21.56 -4.77
CA GLN A 38 5.17 22.78 -4.18
C GLN A 38 4.12 23.63 -3.44
N LEU A 39 2.84 23.45 -3.76
CA LEU A 39 1.72 24.15 -3.13
C LEU A 39 1.23 23.46 -1.85
N ILE A 40 1.59 22.18 -1.66
CA ILE A 40 1.19 21.40 -0.49
C ILE A 40 2.12 21.75 0.67
N LYS A 41 1.63 22.57 1.60
CA LYS A 41 2.35 23.00 2.80
C LYS A 41 1.68 22.51 4.08
N SER A 42 0.43 22.07 4.01
CA SER A 42 -0.32 21.48 5.12
C SER A 42 -0.87 20.10 4.76
N VAL A 43 -0.47 19.07 5.50
CA VAL A 43 -1.01 17.72 5.39
C VAL A 43 -1.75 17.33 6.67
N VAL A 44 -3.02 16.96 6.53
CA VAL A 44 -3.82 16.42 7.63
C VAL A 44 -3.83 14.90 7.54
N LEU A 45 -3.44 14.23 8.62
CA LEU A 45 -3.48 12.78 8.76
C LEU A 45 -4.89 12.36 9.18
N LEU A 46 -5.55 11.57 8.34
CA LEU A 46 -6.81 10.93 8.72
C LEU A 46 -6.52 9.69 9.58
N PRO A 47 -7.46 9.26 10.44
CA PRO A 47 -7.31 8.01 11.19
C PRO A 47 -7.01 6.84 10.25
N PRO A 48 -5.92 6.08 10.48
CA PRO A 48 -5.62 4.91 9.68
C PRO A 48 -6.74 3.86 9.77
N GLN A 49 -6.93 3.10 8.69
CA GLN A 49 -7.87 1.98 8.61
C GLN A 49 -7.15 0.66 8.34
N VAL A 50 -6.40 0.19 9.32
CA VAL A 50 -5.70 -1.10 9.31
C VAL A 50 -6.54 -2.14 10.06
N GLU A 51 -6.90 -3.21 9.36
CA GLU A 51 -7.67 -4.32 9.92
C GLU A 51 -6.79 -5.55 10.12
N MET A 52 -6.69 -6.02 11.35
CA MET A 52 -5.90 -7.20 11.69
C MET A 52 -6.77 -8.40 11.96
N TYR A 53 -6.36 -9.56 11.44
CA TYR A 53 -7.10 -10.80 11.55
C TYR A 53 -6.22 -11.96 12.03
N GLU A 54 -6.84 -12.89 12.75
CA GLU A 54 -6.26 -14.21 13.00
C GLU A 54 -6.92 -15.28 12.11
N ILE A 55 -6.12 -16.18 11.56
CA ILE A 55 -6.57 -17.38 10.85
C ILE A 55 -6.38 -18.60 11.76
N GLY A 56 -7.50 -19.18 12.21
CA GLY A 56 -7.52 -20.38 13.05
C GLY A 56 -7.10 -21.66 12.33
N ALA A 57 -6.89 -22.75 13.08
CA ALA A 57 -6.44 -24.03 12.52
C ALA A 57 -7.38 -24.61 11.46
N GLY A 58 -8.69 -24.42 11.64
CA GLY A 58 -9.73 -24.79 10.67
C GLY A 58 -9.90 -23.80 9.51
N GLY A 59 -9.10 -22.73 9.44
CA GLY A 59 -9.20 -21.71 8.40
C GLY A 59 -10.22 -20.60 8.67
N SER A 60 -10.84 -20.57 9.85
CA SER A 60 -11.69 -19.45 10.29
C SER A 60 -10.88 -18.15 10.32
N VAL A 61 -11.46 -17.06 9.85
CA VAL A 61 -10.83 -15.73 9.86
C VAL A 61 -11.60 -14.85 10.83
N GLU A 62 -10.92 -14.38 11.88
CA GLU A 62 -11.51 -13.56 12.93
C GLU A 62 -10.82 -12.20 12.98
N ARG A 63 -11.60 -11.12 13.06
CA ARG A 63 -11.06 -9.76 13.21
C ARG A 63 -10.66 -9.55 14.66
N MET A 64 -9.43 -9.10 14.86
CA MET A 64 -8.86 -8.86 16.18
C MET A 64 -8.91 -7.35 16.47
N GLU A 65 -9.91 -6.94 17.26
CA GLU A 65 -10.16 -5.52 17.58
C GLU A 65 -8.95 -4.85 18.23
N GLU A 66 -8.41 -5.46 19.28
CA GLU A 66 -7.24 -4.93 20.02
C GLU A 66 -6.00 -4.80 19.12
N TRP A 67 -5.79 -5.76 18.22
CA TRP A 67 -4.68 -5.73 17.27
C TRP A 67 -4.83 -4.62 16.25
N SER A 68 -6.05 -4.46 15.73
CA SER A 68 -6.39 -3.37 14.81
C SER A 68 -6.20 -2.02 15.50
N ALA A 69 -6.65 -1.87 16.74
CA ALA A 69 -6.47 -0.65 17.53
C ALA A 69 -4.98 -0.33 17.76
N ALA A 70 -4.17 -1.33 18.15
CA ALA A 70 -2.73 -1.17 18.32
C ALA A 70 -2.03 -0.76 17.02
N ALA A 71 -2.35 -1.42 15.90
CA ALA A 71 -1.78 -1.11 14.60
C ALA A 71 -2.12 0.31 14.13
N ASN A 72 -3.39 0.72 14.23
CA ASN A 72 -3.81 2.06 13.84
C ASN A 72 -3.15 3.14 14.72
N SER A 73 -3.05 2.90 16.03
CA SER A 73 -2.36 3.80 16.97
C SER A 73 -0.88 3.96 16.61
N ASN A 74 -0.16 2.85 16.44
CA ASN A 74 1.27 2.87 16.11
C ASN A 74 1.53 3.57 14.77
N VAL A 75 0.78 3.20 13.72
CA VAL A 75 0.91 3.82 12.41
C VAL A 75 0.67 5.32 12.49
N HIS A 76 -0.38 5.77 13.20
CA HIS A 76 -0.69 7.19 13.31
C HIS A 76 0.42 7.97 14.04
N VAL A 77 0.97 7.41 15.13
CA VAL A 77 2.06 8.03 15.89
C VAL A 77 3.34 8.14 15.08
N VAL A 78 3.75 7.05 14.44
CA VAL A 78 4.96 7.01 13.62
C VAL A 78 4.80 7.93 12.41
N LEU A 79 3.65 7.90 11.74
CA LEU A 79 3.38 8.72 10.57
C LEU A 79 3.52 10.21 10.86
N GLU A 80 2.92 10.67 11.96
CA GLU A 80 3.07 12.05 12.39
C GLU A 80 4.53 12.38 12.73
N THR A 81 5.22 11.48 13.44
CA THR A 81 6.61 11.69 13.85
C THR A 81 7.56 11.80 12.66
N GLU A 82 7.41 10.92 11.67
CA GLU A 82 8.29 10.91 10.49
C GLU A 82 8.00 12.10 9.55
N LEU A 83 6.72 12.44 9.31
CA LEU A 83 6.38 13.54 8.42
C LEU A 83 6.68 14.93 9.02
N LYS A 84 6.63 15.07 10.36
CA LYS A 84 7.06 16.31 11.03
C LYS A 84 8.55 16.63 10.88
N LYS A 85 9.36 15.68 10.39
CA LYS A 85 10.77 15.94 10.04
C LYS A 85 10.94 16.74 8.75
N PHE A 86 9.85 17.01 8.03
CA PHE A 86 9.88 17.85 6.83
C PHE A 86 9.63 19.31 7.22
N ASP A 87 10.70 20.10 7.24
CA ASP A 87 10.68 21.50 7.73
C ASP A 87 9.64 22.40 7.03
N ASP A 88 9.37 22.15 5.75
CA ASP A 88 8.43 22.94 4.93
C ASP A 88 6.98 22.44 5.00
N LEU A 89 6.69 21.42 5.82
CA LEU A 89 5.39 20.77 5.90
C LEU A 89 4.78 20.88 7.31
N ARG A 90 3.65 21.57 7.39
CA ARG A 90 2.78 21.52 8.57
C ARG A 90 2.00 20.21 8.55
N VAL A 91 2.23 19.36 9.55
CA VAL A 91 1.53 18.08 9.68
C VAL A 91 0.67 18.09 10.94
N THR A 92 -0.63 17.85 10.77
CA THR A 92 -1.59 17.76 11.86
C THR A 92 -2.41 16.48 11.76
N ARG A 93 -2.93 16.00 12.89
CA ARG A 93 -3.89 14.90 12.90
C ARG A 93 -5.30 15.47 12.84
N LEU A 94 -6.23 14.80 12.17
CA LEU A 94 -7.64 15.08 12.35
C LEU A 94 -8.04 14.63 13.76
N ALA A 95 -8.39 15.59 14.63
CA ALA A 95 -8.82 15.29 15.99
C ALA A 95 -10.28 14.82 15.96
N GLU A 96 -10.49 13.50 16.03
CA GLU A 96 -11.83 12.91 16.06
C GLU A 96 -12.65 13.39 17.27
N SER A 97 -11.98 13.54 18.41
CA SER A 97 -12.58 14.13 19.62
C SER A 97 -12.88 15.61 19.39
N GLY A 98 -14.15 15.95 19.19
CA GLY A 98 -14.60 17.32 18.99
C GLY A 98 -15.06 17.64 17.57
N LEU A 99 -15.07 16.67 16.65
CA LEU A 99 -15.73 16.85 15.36
C LEU A 99 -17.22 17.13 15.53
N SER A 100 -17.76 18.02 14.70
CA SER A 100 -19.21 18.20 14.60
C SER A 100 -19.85 16.91 14.06
N PRO A 101 -21.15 16.65 14.33
CA PRO A 101 -21.83 15.49 13.76
C PRO A 101 -21.74 15.42 12.22
N ALA A 102 -21.78 16.57 11.54
CA ALA A 102 -21.66 16.65 10.09
C ALA A 102 -20.24 16.28 9.62
N THR A 103 -19.20 16.77 10.30
CA THR A 103 -17.81 16.44 9.97
C THR A 103 -17.50 14.97 10.27
N SER A 104 -18.04 14.42 11.35
CA SER A 104 -17.93 12.99 11.66
C SER A 104 -18.58 12.12 10.58
N ALA A 105 -19.79 12.47 10.14
CA ALA A 105 -20.45 11.76 9.04
C ALA A 105 -19.65 11.86 7.73
N ASN A 106 -19.10 13.03 7.41
CA ASN A 106 -18.24 13.20 6.24
C ASN A 106 -16.96 12.35 6.34
N LEU A 107 -16.37 12.20 7.54
CA LEU A 107 -15.20 11.34 7.75
C LEU A 107 -15.55 9.88 7.45
N ASP A 108 -16.67 9.39 7.97
CA ASP A 108 -17.15 8.03 7.75
C ASP A 108 -17.43 7.77 6.26
N GLU A 109 -18.12 8.70 5.59
CA GLU A 109 -18.40 8.63 4.16
C GLU A 109 -17.12 8.67 3.31
N THR A 110 -16.18 9.56 3.64
CA THR A 110 -14.87 9.65 2.97
C THR A 110 -14.11 8.34 3.09
N GLN A 111 -14.09 7.73 4.28
CA GLN A 111 -13.41 6.48 4.53
C GLN A 111 -14.07 5.29 3.81
N ALA A 112 -15.40 5.24 3.79
CA ALA A 112 -16.16 4.25 3.03
C ALA A 112 -15.90 4.39 1.51
N LEU A 113 -15.90 5.61 1.00
CA LEU A 113 -15.58 5.89 -0.40
C LEU A 113 -14.13 5.51 -0.73
N PHE A 114 -13.18 5.87 0.14
CA PHE A 114 -11.79 5.48 -0.05
C PHE A 114 -11.62 3.96 -0.08
N THR A 115 -12.41 3.20 0.68
CA THR A 115 -12.41 1.73 0.59
C THR A 115 -12.74 1.24 -0.82
N VAL A 116 -13.78 1.79 -1.43
CA VAL A 116 -14.21 1.40 -2.78
C VAL A 116 -13.18 1.84 -3.83
N VAL A 117 -12.70 3.08 -3.74
CA VAL A 117 -11.70 3.64 -4.67
C VAL A 117 -10.37 2.91 -4.55
N ASN A 118 -9.91 2.60 -3.33
CA ASN A 118 -8.70 1.83 -3.05
C ASN A 118 -8.75 0.45 -3.72
N ASN A 119 -9.87 -0.26 -3.59
CA ASN A 119 -10.06 -1.54 -4.27
C ASN A 119 -9.99 -1.38 -5.80
N SER A 120 -10.65 -0.36 -6.35
CA SER A 120 -10.58 -0.06 -7.79
C SER A 120 -9.15 0.19 -8.27
N ILE A 121 -8.36 0.96 -7.51
CA ILE A 121 -6.95 1.21 -7.80
C ILE A 121 -6.16 -0.11 -7.83
N LEU A 122 -6.29 -0.92 -6.78
CA LEU A 122 -5.57 -2.19 -6.64
C LEU A 122 -5.88 -3.18 -7.76
N LEU A 123 -7.15 -3.32 -8.15
CA LEU A 123 -7.58 -4.24 -9.20
C LEU A 123 -7.18 -3.77 -10.61
N HIS A 124 -7.18 -2.47 -10.87
CA HIS A 124 -7.14 -1.95 -12.25
C HIS A 124 -5.81 -1.29 -12.65
N THR A 125 -4.89 -1.01 -11.71
CA THR A 125 -3.77 -0.08 -11.96
C THR A 125 -2.38 -0.70 -11.93
N PHE A 126 -2.18 -1.81 -11.21
CA PHE A 126 -0.83 -2.23 -10.82
C PHE A 126 -0.33 -3.54 -11.41
N ASP A 127 -1.20 -4.51 -11.67
CA ASP A 127 -0.79 -5.83 -12.14
C ASP A 127 -1.21 -6.08 -13.58
N TYR A 128 -0.31 -5.83 -14.53
CA TYR A 128 -0.57 -6.01 -15.97
C TYR A 128 -0.90 -7.46 -16.37
N ARG A 129 -0.66 -8.44 -15.50
CA ARG A 129 -1.00 -9.85 -15.74
C ARG A 129 -2.44 -10.17 -15.35
N GLN A 130 -3.10 -9.29 -14.59
CA GLN A 130 -4.49 -9.46 -14.20
C GLN A 130 -5.43 -9.09 -15.34
N ARG A 131 -6.51 -9.86 -15.49
CA ARG A 131 -7.54 -9.63 -16.51
C ARG A 131 -8.25 -8.28 -16.36
N GLN A 132 -8.24 -7.72 -15.15
CA GLN A 132 -8.89 -6.46 -14.82
C GLN A 132 -7.93 -5.26 -14.91
N PHE A 133 -6.68 -5.46 -15.35
CA PHE A 133 -5.77 -4.35 -15.58
C PHE A 133 -6.26 -3.45 -16.71
N PHE A 134 -6.34 -2.15 -16.43
CA PHE A 134 -6.67 -1.14 -17.42
C PHE A 134 -5.43 -0.27 -17.66
N PRO A 135 -4.70 -0.45 -18.78
CA PRO A 135 -3.47 0.29 -19.06
C PRO A 135 -3.65 1.80 -18.95
N GLU A 136 -4.82 2.31 -19.32
CA GLU A 136 -5.11 3.74 -19.23
C GLU A 136 -5.22 4.25 -17.80
N LYS A 137 -5.78 3.46 -16.86
CA LYS A 137 -5.81 3.83 -15.44
C LYS A 137 -4.42 3.84 -14.80
N ALA A 138 -3.53 2.99 -15.31
CA ALA A 138 -2.13 2.98 -14.91
C ALA A 138 -1.35 4.18 -15.48
N ARG A 139 -1.60 4.56 -16.75
CA ARG A 139 -0.95 5.70 -17.42
C ARG A 139 -1.48 7.06 -16.97
N GLN A 140 -2.79 7.17 -16.78
CA GLN A 140 -3.52 8.36 -16.35
C GLN A 140 -4.14 8.08 -14.99
N PHE A 141 -3.31 8.14 -13.96
CA PHE A 141 -3.77 7.89 -12.59
C PHE A 141 -4.60 9.09 -12.08
N THR A 142 -5.90 9.11 -12.38
CA THR A 142 -6.80 10.24 -12.09
C THR A 142 -7.97 9.83 -11.17
N TYR A 143 -7.70 9.00 -10.17
CA TYR A 143 -8.70 8.62 -9.16
C TYR A 143 -8.99 9.79 -8.20
N SER A 144 -10.22 9.85 -7.68
CA SER A 144 -10.65 10.92 -6.78
C SER A 144 -11.67 10.41 -5.75
N LEU A 145 -11.72 11.08 -4.60
CA LEU A 145 -12.72 10.94 -3.54
C LEU A 145 -13.81 12.03 -3.60
N GLY A 146 -13.74 12.94 -4.57
CA GLY A 146 -14.68 14.07 -4.67
C GLY A 146 -14.31 15.25 -3.76
N SER A 147 -14.83 16.43 -4.09
CA SER A 147 -14.53 17.68 -3.38
C SER A 147 -15.15 17.76 -1.99
N GLU A 148 -16.09 16.87 -1.66
CA GLU A 148 -16.79 16.80 -0.38
C GLU A 148 -15.83 16.60 0.80
N ILE A 149 -14.67 15.97 0.54
CA ILE A 149 -13.60 15.77 1.53
C ILE A 149 -13.04 17.09 2.09
N GLN A 150 -13.21 18.21 1.38
CA GLN A 150 -12.80 19.53 1.85
C GLN A 150 -13.45 19.89 3.19
N GLY A 151 -14.67 19.38 3.45
CA GLY A 151 -15.38 19.61 4.70
C GLY A 151 -14.77 18.93 5.94
N LEU A 152 -13.72 18.12 5.78
CA LEU A 152 -12.97 17.54 6.91
C LEU A 152 -12.03 18.57 7.56
N ASP A 153 -11.37 19.39 6.74
CA ASP A 153 -10.50 20.49 7.17
C ASP A 153 -10.31 21.47 6.00
N GLU A 154 -10.94 22.65 6.07
CA GLU A 154 -10.89 23.66 5.01
C GLU A 154 -9.50 24.30 4.83
N GLN A 155 -8.61 24.16 5.82
CA GLN A 155 -7.26 24.72 5.82
C GLN A 155 -6.19 23.71 5.37
N ALA A 156 -6.56 22.45 5.15
CA ALA A 156 -5.65 21.44 4.63
C ALA A 156 -5.34 21.71 3.14
N ASP A 157 -4.09 21.46 2.74
CA ASP A 157 -3.75 21.38 1.31
C ASP A 157 -3.92 19.94 0.81
N ALA A 158 -3.63 18.96 1.67
CA ALA A 158 -3.83 17.56 1.39
C ALA A 158 -4.22 16.74 2.62
N PHE A 159 -4.90 15.62 2.39
CA PHE A 159 -5.12 14.56 3.37
C PHE A 159 -4.21 13.38 3.08
N LEU A 160 -3.71 12.73 4.12
CA LEU A 160 -2.99 11.46 3.99
C LEU A 160 -3.82 10.34 4.63
N LEU A 161 -4.19 9.36 3.81
CA LEU A 161 -5.01 8.22 4.21
C LEU A 161 -4.16 6.95 4.17
N VAL A 162 -4.30 6.11 5.20
CA VAL A 162 -3.70 4.78 5.27
C VAL A 162 -4.81 3.76 5.39
N LYS A 163 -4.77 2.72 4.57
CA LYS A 163 -5.71 1.59 4.64
C LYS A 163 -4.99 0.29 4.39
N GLY A 164 -5.42 -0.78 5.04
CA GLY A 164 -4.90 -2.09 4.74
C GLY A 164 -5.43 -3.19 5.64
N PHE A 165 -4.92 -4.38 5.42
CA PHE A 165 -5.17 -5.51 6.31
C PHE A 165 -3.93 -6.39 6.46
N ASP A 166 -3.84 -7.06 7.60
CA ASP A 166 -2.92 -8.18 7.82
C ASP A 166 -3.69 -9.37 8.37
N ARG A 167 -3.35 -10.57 7.90
CA ARG A 167 -3.90 -11.83 8.40
C ARG A 167 -2.75 -12.65 8.94
N ARG A 168 -2.88 -13.14 10.17
CA ARG A 168 -1.83 -13.93 10.83
C ARG A 168 -2.36 -15.29 11.22
N SER A 169 -1.55 -16.32 11.06
CA SER A 169 -1.95 -17.68 11.44
C SER A 169 -1.83 -17.87 12.94
N SER A 170 -2.86 -18.47 13.56
CA SER A 170 -2.82 -18.84 14.97
C SER A 170 -1.71 -19.87 15.25
N GLY A 171 -1.33 -20.01 16.53
CA GLY A 171 -0.36 -21.02 16.95
C GLY A 171 -0.78 -22.43 16.54
N GLY A 172 -2.07 -22.77 16.72
CA GLY A 172 -2.63 -24.06 16.31
C GLY A 172 -2.56 -24.29 14.80
N ARG A 173 -2.85 -23.27 13.98
CA ARG A 173 -2.73 -23.37 12.52
C ARG A 173 -1.28 -23.61 12.09
N LYS A 174 -0.32 -22.87 12.68
CA LYS A 174 1.11 -23.04 12.40
C LYS A 174 1.60 -24.44 12.77
N ALA A 175 1.19 -24.97 13.93
CA ALA A 175 1.53 -26.32 14.36
C ALA A 175 0.96 -27.40 13.41
N LEU A 176 -0.29 -27.25 12.99
CA LEU A 176 -0.92 -28.16 12.01
C LEU A 176 -0.21 -28.12 10.65
N GLN A 177 0.14 -26.92 10.17
CA GLN A 177 0.90 -26.75 8.92
C GLN A 177 2.30 -27.38 9.00
N ALA A 178 2.99 -27.24 10.14
CA ALA A 178 4.29 -27.88 10.34
C ALA A 178 4.16 -29.42 10.36
N GLY A 179 3.18 -29.97 11.09
CA GLY A 179 2.95 -31.42 11.14
C GLY A 179 2.61 -32.02 9.76
N THR A 180 1.73 -31.36 9.01
CA THR A 180 1.38 -31.80 7.64
C THR A 180 2.54 -31.70 6.67
N MET A 181 3.42 -30.70 6.80
CA MET A 181 4.65 -30.61 6.02
C MET A 181 5.58 -31.79 6.30
N ILE A 182 5.80 -32.14 7.58
CA ILE A 182 6.68 -33.25 7.96
C ILE A 182 6.16 -34.58 7.39
N ILE A 183 4.86 -34.84 7.54
CA ILE A 183 4.22 -36.04 6.99
C ILE A 183 4.29 -36.05 5.46
N GLY A 184 3.97 -34.93 4.82
CA GLY A 184 4.05 -34.78 3.37
C GLY A 184 5.45 -35.06 2.84
N ALA A 185 6.48 -34.47 3.45
CA ALA A 185 7.87 -34.67 3.07
C ALA A 185 8.28 -36.14 3.19
N ALA A 186 7.86 -36.84 4.26
CA ALA A 186 8.07 -38.28 4.41
C ALA A 186 7.39 -39.13 3.32
N LEU A 187 6.30 -38.62 2.72
CA LEU A 187 5.57 -39.23 1.62
C LEU A 187 5.97 -38.69 0.23
N GLY A 188 7.01 -37.85 0.14
CA GLY A 188 7.46 -37.24 -1.12
C GLY A 188 6.60 -36.09 -1.64
N VAL A 189 5.69 -35.54 -0.82
CA VAL A 189 4.82 -34.42 -1.14
C VAL A 189 5.30 -33.15 -0.43
N VAL A 190 5.73 -32.14 -1.20
CA VAL A 190 6.12 -30.85 -0.63
C VAL A 190 4.91 -29.91 -0.57
N ALA A 191 4.40 -29.65 0.64
CA ALA A 191 3.38 -28.62 0.87
C ALA A 191 4.05 -27.33 1.38
N ILE A 192 3.85 -26.22 0.66
CA ILE A 192 4.34 -24.89 1.09
C ILE A 192 3.27 -24.26 2.00
N PRO A 193 3.58 -23.92 3.26
CA PRO A 193 2.62 -23.26 4.15
C PRO A 193 2.25 -21.92 3.54
N ARG A 194 0.94 -21.70 3.37
CA ARG A 194 0.44 -20.35 3.06
C ARG A 194 0.43 -19.56 4.37
N GLY A 195 1.23 -18.49 4.41
CA GLY A 195 1.06 -17.42 5.37
C GLY A 195 -0.35 -16.81 5.29
N GLY A 196 -0.66 -15.87 6.17
CA GLY A 196 -1.82 -15.03 5.90
C GLY A 196 -1.49 -14.00 4.82
N GLY A 197 -2.52 -13.41 4.22
CA GLY A 197 -2.37 -12.34 3.24
C GLY A 197 -2.37 -10.99 3.91
N ASN A 198 -1.61 -10.06 3.36
CA ASN A 198 -1.49 -8.68 3.80
C ASN A 198 -1.47 -7.74 2.59
N LEU A 199 -2.02 -6.55 2.77
CA LEU A 199 -1.99 -5.51 1.76
C LEU A 199 -2.16 -4.16 2.46
N MET A 200 -1.20 -3.27 2.27
CA MET A 200 -1.25 -1.90 2.79
C MET A 200 -1.26 -0.92 1.64
N SER A 201 -1.94 0.20 1.84
CA SER A 201 -2.10 1.27 0.87
C SER A 201 -2.08 2.62 1.55
N VAL A 202 -1.45 3.59 0.88
CA VAL A 202 -1.34 4.98 1.36
C VAL A 202 -1.72 5.90 0.22
N ALA A 203 -2.53 6.92 0.50
CA ALA A 203 -2.98 7.88 -0.50
C ALA A 203 -2.80 9.31 0.00
N LEU A 204 -2.08 10.14 -0.77
CA LEU A 204 -2.04 11.58 -0.62
C LEU A 204 -3.13 12.18 -1.50
N VAL A 205 -4.10 12.86 -0.88
CA VAL A 205 -5.32 13.35 -1.53
C VAL A 205 -5.34 14.86 -1.46
N ASP A 206 -5.55 15.53 -2.59
CA ASP A 206 -5.76 16.98 -2.67
C ASP A 206 -7.02 17.35 -1.86
N ALA A 207 -6.88 18.19 -0.83
CA ALA A 207 -7.95 18.46 0.11
C ALA A 207 -9.12 19.25 -0.51
N LYS A 208 -8.90 19.96 -1.61
CA LYS A 208 -9.92 20.80 -2.25
C LYS A 208 -10.73 20.04 -3.29
N THR A 209 -10.08 19.13 -4.02
CA THR A 209 -10.66 18.43 -5.17
C THR A 209 -10.96 16.96 -4.91
N GLY A 210 -10.38 16.39 -3.86
CA GLY A 210 -10.40 14.95 -3.59
C GLY A 210 -9.53 14.11 -4.54
N SER A 211 -8.78 14.74 -5.44
CA SER A 211 -7.91 14.02 -6.38
C SER A 211 -6.83 13.26 -5.63
N ILE A 212 -6.66 11.97 -5.91
CA ILE A 212 -5.57 11.18 -5.33
C ILE A 212 -4.29 11.53 -6.08
N LEU A 213 -3.47 12.37 -5.48
CA LEU A 213 -2.25 12.91 -6.08
C LEU A 213 -1.12 11.89 -6.12
N TRP A 214 -1.03 11.06 -5.09
CA TRP A 214 -0.06 9.98 -4.99
C TRP A 214 -0.68 8.80 -4.24
N TYR A 215 -0.32 7.60 -4.67
CA TYR A 215 -0.78 6.36 -4.08
C TYR A 215 0.36 5.36 -4.00
N TYR A 216 0.51 4.70 -2.86
CA TYR A 216 1.48 3.64 -2.63
C TYR A 216 0.75 2.38 -2.17
N ARG A 217 1.23 1.21 -2.60
CA ARG A 217 0.83 -0.08 -2.05
C ARG A 217 2.05 -0.94 -1.73
N THR A 218 1.87 -1.81 -0.74
CA THR A 218 2.83 -2.87 -0.47
C THR A 218 2.14 -4.16 -0.02
N VAL A 219 2.72 -5.27 -0.45
CA VAL A 219 2.40 -6.62 0.03
C VAL A 219 3.48 -7.14 0.99
N GLN A 220 4.40 -6.28 1.42
CA GLN A 220 5.37 -6.62 2.44
C GLN A 220 4.68 -6.77 3.79
N VAL A 221 5.05 -7.83 4.50
CA VAL A 221 4.47 -8.18 5.80
C VAL A 221 5.13 -7.33 6.88
N TYR A 222 4.30 -6.62 7.63
CA TYR A 222 4.68 -5.88 8.85
C TYR A 222 3.73 -6.33 9.97
N ASP A 223 4.25 -6.55 11.16
CA ASP A 223 3.45 -6.70 12.37
C ASP A 223 3.22 -5.33 13.01
N LEU A 224 2.24 -4.58 12.50
CA LEU A 224 2.03 -3.18 12.87
C LEU A 224 1.58 -2.96 14.32
N ARG A 225 1.33 -4.04 15.06
CA ARG A 225 1.15 -4.03 16.52
C ARG A 225 2.46 -3.67 17.24
N GLU A 226 3.59 -3.95 16.59
CA GLU A 226 4.92 -3.60 17.04
C GLU A 226 5.33 -2.25 16.44
N SER A 227 5.89 -1.37 17.27
CA SER A 227 6.26 -0.02 16.85
C SER A 227 7.39 -0.01 15.82
N GLU A 228 8.35 -0.94 15.93
CA GLU A 228 9.49 -1.08 15.02
C GLU A 228 9.02 -1.38 13.58
N ASP A 229 8.05 -2.28 13.43
CA ASP A 229 7.48 -2.63 12.13
C ASP A 229 6.61 -1.49 11.57
N ALA A 230 5.92 -0.73 12.43
CA ALA A 230 5.24 0.49 12.01
C ALA A 230 6.22 1.56 11.52
N ILE A 231 7.39 1.71 12.16
CA ILE A 231 8.49 2.59 11.70
C ILE A 231 8.97 2.15 10.32
N ALA A 232 9.27 0.86 10.14
CA ALA A 232 9.72 0.33 8.86
C ALA A 232 8.68 0.57 7.76
N PHE A 233 7.40 0.28 8.01
CA PHE A 233 6.31 0.51 7.07
C PHE A 233 6.22 1.98 6.62
N VAL A 234 6.24 2.91 7.58
CA VAL A 234 6.15 4.34 7.28
C VAL A 234 7.37 4.83 6.52
N GLN A 235 8.58 4.44 6.94
CA GLN A 235 9.81 4.80 6.25
C GLN A 235 9.86 4.29 4.82
N ASP A 236 9.31 3.10 4.54
CA ASP A 236 9.31 2.52 3.21
C ASP A 236 8.46 3.33 2.23
N PHE A 237 7.26 3.75 2.62
CA PHE A 237 6.46 4.58 1.71
C PHE A 237 6.90 6.04 1.67
N ILE A 238 7.52 6.57 2.74
CA ILE A 238 8.09 7.93 2.75
C ILE A 238 9.22 8.07 1.72
N LYS A 239 10.03 7.02 1.51
CA LYS A 239 11.06 7.02 0.45
C LYS A 239 10.45 7.21 -0.95
N GLU A 240 9.21 6.75 -1.14
CA GLU A 240 8.46 6.83 -2.39
C GLU A 240 7.56 8.08 -2.46
N LEU A 241 7.39 8.80 -1.34
CA LEU A 241 6.57 10.00 -1.27
C LEU A 241 7.29 11.14 -2.00
N PRO A 242 6.62 11.87 -2.91
CA PRO A 242 7.20 13.05 -3.54
C PRO A 242 7.58 14.09 -2.49
N ASN A 243 8.65 14.85 -2.74
CA ASN A 243 8.96 16.01 -1.92
C ASN A 243 7.79 17.01 -1.98
N LEU A 244 7.25 17.36 -0.80
CA LEU A 244 6.17 18.32 -0.64
C LEU A 244 6.73 19.65 -0.12
N GLY A 245 6.11 20.78 -0.50
CA GLY A 245 6.40 22.10 0.04
C GLY A 245 7.76 22.73 -0.34
N ARG A 246 8.72 21.94 -0.82
CA ARG A 246 10.06 22.39 -1.25
C ARG A 246 10.04 23.04 -2.64
N GLN A 247 10.71 24.20 -2.76
CA GLN A 247 10.99 24.87 -4.03
C GLN A 247 12.21 24.25 -4.74
#